data_AF-A0A0S8AW20-F1
#
_entry.id   AF-A0A0S8AW20-F1
#
_cell.length_a   1.000
_cell.length_b   1.000
_cell.length_c   1.000
_cell.angle_alpha   90.00
_cell.angle_beta   90.00
_cell.angle_gamma   90.00
#
_symmetry.space_group_name_H-M   'P 1'
#
loop_
_entity.id
_entity.type
_entity.pdbx_description
1 polymer ?
#
loop_
_entity_poly.entity_id
_entity_poly.type
_entity_poly.pdbx_seq_one_letter_code
_entity_poly.pdbx_strand_id
1 'polypeptide(L)'
;MLGAIVVGACGSDIAYQDRPPFNPPADSTAGFLGYYAVSERATTCGQCHAELQAEWAATAHANAWATLQANAGAQTMCEPCHTVSHNGNRAAEPAGYPTVSDSVAAAAYRDVQCESCHGPGLDHLAAPTAAQPLASGLVAPGGCGDCHNGVHHPFVEQWSVSKHAVGDGLSHGDNPSCAECHNGKDALVQQFGVNAPYANKDDGAVMPITCIVCHDPHDKTLPAQLRAPIDEGTTDNLCVTCHNRRSTPAAPFRGPHAAQGPLVLGGEAGWVPPGYEWLAGMTSSHGDPATNPRLCATCHVSPYTVTDPASGDFVFHSVGHTFEAIPCVDASGIPVPGPCTENDRTFSACVGCHRFEVTARNYFIGFKDRLATLLDQVWRDLNDNAIIDPAPTDGGLLPEILQATGDETQVDPSDQVLTVAEGVLYNAQLAATSERPKFLDGATIVAG
;
A
#
# COMPACT_ATOMS: atom_id res chain seq x y z
N MET A 1 -41.38 -11.60 50.21
CA MET A 1 -40.05 -11.17 50.71
C MET A 1 -39.12 -11.15 49.51
N LEU A 2 -38.81 -9.96 48.98
CA LEU A 2 -37.77 -9.77 47.97
C LEU A 2 -36.41 -9.94 48.66
N GLY A 3 -35.62 -10.91 48.21
CA GLY A 3 -34.22 -11.05 48.62
C GLY A 3 -33.35 -10.18 47.72
N ALA A 4 -32.71 -9.16 48.30
CA ALA A 4 -31.72 -8.35 47.62
C ALA A 4 -30.41 -9.13 47.49
N ILE A 5 -29.93 -9.30 46.25
CA ILE A 5 -28.57 -9.74 45.95
C ILE A 5 -27.66 -8.52 46.08
N VAL A 6 -26.75 -8.53 47.05
CA VAL A 6 -25.68 -7.55 47.18
C VAL A 6 -24.56 -7.97 46.22
N VAL A 7 -24.39 -7.22 45.13
CA VAL A 7 -23.21 -7.31 44.27
C VAL A 7 -22.05 -6.67 45.03
N GLY A 8 -21.02 -7.47 45.33
CA GLY A 8 -19.79 -6.97 45.93
C GLY A 8 -19.08 -6.03 44.98
N ALA A 9 -19.01 -4.75 45.36
CA ALA A 9 -18.17 -3.77 44.68
C ALA A 9 -16.69 -4.17 44.84
N CYS A 10 -15.93 -4.10 43.74
CA CYS A 10 -14.48 -4.19 43.75
C CYS A 10 -13.92 -3.14 44.72
N GLY A 11 -13.09 -3.58 45.68
CA GLY A 11 -12.45 -2.68 46.65
C GLY A 11 -11.61 -1.62 45.93
N SER A 12 -11.85 -0.36 46.26
CA SER A 12 -11.13 0.80 45.77
C SER A 12 -9.80 1.00 46.50
N ASP A 13 -8.97 -0.05 46.55
CA ASP A 13 -7.62 0.05 47.10
C ASP A 13 -6.69 0.64 46.04
N ILE A 14 -6.76 1.96 45.86
CA ILE A 14 -5.73 2.71 45.14
C ILE A 14 -4.49 2.71 46.04
N ALA A 15 -3.56 1.79 45.78
CA ALA A 15 -2.25 1.80 46.40
C ALA A 15 -1.40 2.90 45.76
N TYR A 16 -1.23 4.02 46.45
CA TYR A 16 -0.22 5.02 46.10
C TYR A 16 1.16 4.44 46.39
N GLN A 17 1.96 4.20 45.35
CA GLN A 17 3.37 3.87 45.50
C GLN A 17 4.20 5.12 45.21
N ASP A 18 5.03 5.53 46.18
CA ASP A 18 6.10 6.49 45.94
C ASP A 18 7.19 5.80 45.10
N ARG A 19 7.07 5.88 43.78
CA ARG A 19 8.14 5.54 42.85
C ARG A 19 8.66 6.83 42.22
N PRO A 20 9.98 6.97 42.01
CA PRO A 20 10.47 7.96 41.06
C PRO A 20 9.67 7.79 39.77
N PRO A 21 9.07 8.85 39.23
CA PRO A 21 8.08 8.71 38.15
C PRO A 21 8.69 8.08 36.90
N PHE A 22 10.01 8.16 36.74
CA PHE A 22 10.74 7.64 35.57
C PHE A 22 12.09 7.06 36.00
N ASN A 23 12.57 6.07 35.24
CA ASN A 23 13.95 5.61 35.37
C ASN A 23 14.90 6.66 34.79
N PRO A 24 16.11 6.83 35.35
CA PRO A 24 17.14 7.64 34.70
C PRO A 24 17.38 7.08 33.28
N PRO A 25 17.47 7.95 32.25
CA PRO A 25 17.88 7.56 30.91
C PRO A 25 19.14 6.69 30.95
N ALA A 26 19.10 5.51 30.34
CA ALA A 26 20.31 4.68 30.20
C ALA A 26 21.34 5.40 29.30
N ASP A 27 20.86 6.12 28.29
CA ASP A 27 21.63 7.05 27.47
C ASP A 27 21.25 8.48 27.86
N SER A 28 21.82 8.95 28.96
CA SER A 28 21.58 10.31 29.47
C SER A 28 22.13 11.41 28.57
N THR A 29 23.00 11.07 27.62
CA THR A 29 23.57 12.05 26.68
C THR A 29 22.59 12.36 25.56
N ALA A 30 21.98 11.32 24.97
CA ALA A 30 21.00 11.47 23.90
C ALA A 30 19.56 11.61 24.41
N GLY A 31 19.29 11.29 25.69
CA GLY A 31 17.99 11.50 26.32
C GLY A 31 16.94 10.43 26.00
N PHE A 32 17.37 9.23 25.61
CA PHE A 32 16.48 8.08 25.42
C PHE A 32 16.13 7.45 26.77
N LEU A 33 14.87 7.07 26.95
CA LEU A 33 14.33 6.59 28.21
C LEU A 33 14.22 5.07 28.26
N GLY A 34 13.72 4.46 27.19
CA GLY A 34 13.49 3.03 27.07
C GLY A 34 12.41 2.50 28.02
N TYR A 35 12.52 1.22 28.37
CA TYR A 35 11.65 0.53 29.30
C TYR A 35 11.74 1.09 30.72
N TYR A 36 10.57 1.36 31.30
CA TYR A 36 10.44 1.55 32.73
C TYR A 36 10.55 0.21 33.49
N ALA A 37 9.89 -0.83 32.98
CA ALA A 37 9.94 -2.17 33.56
C ALA A 37 10.09 -3.22 32.44
N VAL A 38 11.31 -3.71 32.26
CA VAL A 38 11.67 -4.66 31.19
C VAL A 38 10.84 -5.94 31.26
N SER A 39 10.62 -6.49 32.46
CA SER A 39 9.85 -7.73 32.66
C SER A 39 8.39 -7.63 32.26
N GLU A 40 7.84 -6.42 32.28
CA GLU A 40 6.44 -6.11 31.94
C GLU A 40 6.31 -5.52 30.53
N ARG A 41 7.44 -5.27 29.84
CA ARG A 41 7.52 -4.50 28.60
C ARG A 41 6.84 -3.13 28.70
N ALA A 42 6.83 -2.55 29.90
CA ALA A 42 6.26 -1.23 30.12
C ALA A 42 7.28 -0.16 29.74
N THR A 43 7.02 0.60 28.68
CA THR A 43 7.88 1.74 28.30
C THR A 43 7.70 2.89 29.27
N THR A 44 8.69 3.78 29.33
CA THR A 44 8.56 5.02 30.11
C THR A 44 7.41 5.90 29.59
N CYS A 45 7.19 5.92 28.28
CA CYS A 45 6.07 6.61 27.62
C CYS A 45 4.70 6.05 28.05
N GLY A 46 4.61 4.73 28.24
CA GLY A 46 3.39 4.03 28.64
C GLY A 46 2.86 4.38 30.03
N GLN A 47 3.64 5.08 30.86
CA GLN A 47 3.16 5.60 32.14
C GLN A 47 2.13 6.71 31.98
N CYS A 48 2.21 7.48 30.88
CA CYS A 48 1.23 8.53 30.54
C CYS A 48 0.34 8.13 29.36
N HIS A 49 0.86 7.34 28.41
CA HIS A 49 0.17 6.91 27.20
C HIS A 49 -0.23 5.43 27.29
N ALA A 50 -1.03 5.09 28.30
CA ALA A 50 -1.35 3.70 28.64
C ALA A 50 -2.09 2.94 27.51
N GLU A 51 -2.97 3.62 26.77
CA GLU A 51 -3.71 3.02 25.65
C GLU A 51 -2.75 2.65 24.51
N LEU A 52 -1.99 3.61 23.98
CA LEU A 52 -0.98 3.34 22.94
C LEU A 52 0.08 2.32 23.38
N GLN A 53 0.47 2.31 24.65
CA GLN A 53 1.37 1.30 25.20
C GLN A 53 0.77 -0.11 25.11
N ALA A 54 -0.52 -0.27 25.43
CA ALA A 54 -1.19 -1.57 25.36
C ALA A 54 -1.32 -2.06 23.92
N GLU A 55 -1.63 -1.15 22.99
CA GLU A 55 -1.72 -1.46 21.56
C GLU A 55 -0.34 -1.82 20.98
N TRP A 56 0.69 -1.00 21.22
CA TRP A 56 2.06 -1.27 20.80
C TRP A 56 2.58 -2.60 21.36
N ALA A 57 2.32 -2.91 22.63
CA ALA A 57 2.78 -4.15 23.26
C ALA A 57 2.24 -5.43 22.58
N ALA A 58 1.14 -5.32 21.81
CA ALA A 58 0.58 -6.41 21.04
C ALA A 58 1.31 -6.64 19.68
N THR A 59 2.02 -5.63 19.18
CA THR A 59 2.67 -5.60 17.85
C THR A 59 3.89 -6.52 17.76
N ALA A 60 4.38 -6.74 16.53
CA ALA A 60 5.63 -7.45 16.29
C ALA A 60 6.85 -6.63 16.77
N HIS A 61 6.76 -5.29 16.72
CA HIS A 61 7.82 -4.39 17.17
C HIS A 61 8.15 -4.55 18.66
N ALA A 62 7.15 -4.77 19.51
CA ALA A 62 7.33 -5.09 20.93
C ALA A 62 7.92 -6.49 21.21
N ASN A 63 8.19 -7.28 20.17
CA ASN A 63 8.85 -8.59 20.25
C ASN A 63 10.10 -8.67 19.35
N ALA A 64 10.56 -7.54 18.80
CA ALA A 64 11.62 -7.51 17.80
C ALA A 64 12.92 -8.13 18.33
N TRP A 65 13.28 -7.89 19.59
CA TRP A 65 14.51 -8.44 20.18
C TRP A 65 14.42 -9.96 20.33
N ALA A 66 13.29 -10.46 20.82
CA ALA A 66 13.09 -11.90 20.98
C ALA A 66 13.14 -12.62 19.61
N THR A 67 12.55 -12.02 18.58
CA THR A 67 12.61 -12.54 17.20
C THR A 67 14.05 -12.56 16.68
N LEU A 68 14.84 -11.51 16.92
CA LEU A 68 16.25 -11.49 16.54
C LEU A 68 17.04 -12.60 17.24
N GLN A 69 16.89 -12.75 18.55
CA GLN A 69 17.61 -13.75 19.33
C GLN A 69 17.26 -15.20 18.95
N ALA A 70 16.05 -15.42 18.42
CA ALA A 70 15.64 -16.72 17.91
C ALA A 70 16.20 -17.04 16.51
N ASN A 71 16.77 -16.06 15.80
CA ASN A 71 17.28 -16.23 14.45
C ASN A 71 18.76 -16.66 14.48
N ALA A 72 19.05 -17.85 13.93
CA ALA A 72 20.41 -18.38 13.85
C ALA A 72 21.37 -17.54 12.98
N GLY A 73 20.83 -16.71 12.09
CA GLY A 73 21.57 -15.78 11.24
C GLY A 73 21.71 -14.37 11.82
N ALA A 74 21.28 -14.12 13.05
CA ALA A 74 21.40 -12.81 13.69
C ALA A 74 22.86 -12.36 13.79
N GLN A 75 23.09 -11.08 13.48
CA GLN A 75 24.39 -10.42 13.52
C GLN A 75 24.28 -9.13 14.34
N THR A 76 25.39 -8.61 14.85
CA THR A 76 25.41 -7.34 15.61
C THR A 76 24.86 -6.17 14.79
N MET A 77 25.02 -6.18 13.47
CA MET A 77 24.44 -5.16 12.58
C MET A 77 22.90 -5.13 12.59
N CYS A 78 22.23 -6.19 13.06
CA CYS A 78 20.78 -6.26 13.20
C CYS A 78 20.28 -5.55 14.46
N GLU A 79 21.13 -5.41 15.48
CA GLU A 79 20.72 -4.91 16.80
C GLU A 79 20.11 -3.50 16.75
N PRO A 80 20.66 -2.52 16.00
CA PRO A 80 20.07 -1.18 15.92
C PRO A 80 18.63 -1.15 15.38
N CYS A 81 18.26 -2.10 14.52
CA CYS A 81 16.91 -2.20 13.96
C CYS A 81 15.93 -2.97 14.86
N HIS A 82 16.42 -3.68 15.87
CA HIS A 82 15.64 -4.51 16.79
C HIS A 82 15.67 -4.00 18.24
N THR A 83 16.12 -2.75 18.41
CA THR A 83 16.26 -2.05 19.69
C THR A 83 15.88 -0.58 19.51
N VAL A 84 15.78 0.15 20.62
CA VAL A 84 15.76 1.62 20.59
C VAL A 84 17.16 2.10 20.21
N SER A 85 17.28 2.75 19.06
CA SER A 85 18.54 3.28 18.55
C SER A 85 18.33 4.60 17.83
N HIS A 86 19.35 5.09 17.11
CA HIS A 86 19.25 6.25 16.24
C HIS A 86 18.49 5.98 14.93
N ASN A 87 18.28 4.71 14.57
CA ASN A 87 17.52 4.35 13.37
C ASN A 87 16.03 4.60 13.54
N GLY A 88 15.38 5.09 12.49
CA GLY A 88 13.93 5.25 12.41
C GLY A 88 13.41 6.53 13.03
N ASN A 89 14.29 7.36 13.59
CA ASN A 89 13.96 8.65 14.20
C ASN A 89 14.97 9.74 13.80
N ARG A 90 14.89 10.89 14.46
CA ARG A 90 15.66 12.09 14.09
C ARG A 90 17.07 12.15 14.69
N ALA A 91 17.49 11.18 15.49
CA ALA A 91 18.83 11.18 16.06
C ALA A 91 19.89 11.03 14.95
N ALA A 92 20.80 11.99 14.85
CA ALA A 92 21.82 12.02 13.79
C ALA A 92 23.08 11.20 14.13
N GLU A 93 23.31 10.96 15.42
CA GLU A 93 24.49 10.27 15.95
C GLU A 93 24.08 8.96 16.64
N PRO A 94 24.99 7.99 16.79
CA PRO A 94 24.72 6.79 17.56
C PRO A 94 24.15 7.11 18.96
N ALA A 95 22.93 6.64 19.21
CA ALA A 95 22.18 6.87 20.43
C ALA A 95 21.35 5.63 20.80
N GLY A 96 20.95 5.50 22.07
CA GLY A 96 20.15 4.39 22.57
C GLY A 96 20.97 3.13 22.80
N TYR A 97 20.48 1.96 22.39
CA TYR A 97 21.13 0.67 22.61
C TYR A 97 22.62 0.62 22.22
N PRO A 98 23.06 1.15 21.05
CA PRO A 98 24.47 1.13 20.67
C PRO A 98 25.43 1.84 21.65
N THR A 99 24.95 2.79 22.46
CA THR A 99 25.80 3.52 23.42
C THR A 99 25.94 2.81 24.77
N VAL A 100 25.09 1.81 25.03
CA VAL A 100 25.00 1.11 26.32
C VAL A 100 25.02 -0.42 26.19
N SER A 101 25.27 -0.97 25.00
CA SER A 101 25.13 -2.39 24.65
C SER A 101 25.93 -3.33 25.56
N ASP A 102 27.11 -2.89 26.03
CA ASP A 102 27.99 -3.66 26.92
C ASP A 102 27.61 -3.57 28.41
N SER A 103 26.51 -2.89 28.74
CA SER A 103 26.08 -2.65 30.12
C SER A 103 24.76 -3.36 30.45
N VAL A 104 24.49 -3.51 31.76
CA VAL A 104 23.19 -4.01 32.23
C VAL A 104 22.01 -3.10 31.82
N ALA A 105 22.30 -1.84 31.48
CA ALA A 105 21.29 -0.88 31.03
C ALA A 105 20.78 -1.18 29.61
N ALA A 106 21.49 -1.97 28.80
CA ALA A 106 21.07 -2.37 27.46
C ALA A 106 19.69 -3.04 27.42
N ALA A 107 19.30 -3.72 28.50
CA ALA A 107 17.98 -4.33 28.61
C ALA A 107 16.83 -3.33 28.52
N ALA A 108 17.04 -2.06 28.89
CA ALA A 108 16.05 -1.01 28.79
C ALA A 108 15.68 -0.66 27.34
N TYR A 109 16.57 -0.93 26.38
CA TYR A 109 16.39 -0.56 24.97
C TYR A 109 16.08 -1.74 24.05
N ARG A 110 15.79 -2.92 24.58
CA ARG A 110 15.38 -4.06 23.74
C ARG A 110 14.02 -3.78 23.09
N ASP A 111 13.82 -4.32 21.89
CA ASP A 111 12.62 -4.15 21.06
C ASP A 111 12.55 -2.77 20.38
N VAL A 112 11.69 -2.67 19.35
CA VAL A 112 11.42 -1.42 18.65
C VAL A 112 10.33 -0.68 19.44
N GLN A 113 10.74 0.24 20.30
CA GLN A 113 9.84 0.97 21.21
C GLN A 113 9.41 2.33 20.63
N CYS A 114 8.66 3.10 21.41
CA CYS A 114 8.16 4.43 21.03
C CYS A 114 9.27 5.34 20.46
N GLU A 115 10.40 5.38 21.16
CA GLU A 115 11.51 6.27 20.83
C GLU A 115 12.27 5.84 19.56
N SER A 116 12.09 4.60 19.08
CA SER A 116 12.64 4.16 17.79
C SER A 116 12.08 4.98 16.62
N CYS A 117 10.84 5.47 16.70
CA CYS A 117 10.21 6.31 15.67
C CYS A 117 10.05 7.77 16.10
N HIS A 118 9.75 8.00 17.37
CA HIS A 118 9.44 9.33 17.91
C HIS A 118 10.69 10.09 18.40
N GLY A 119 11.84 9.42 18.51
CA GLY A 119 13.06 9.98 19.06
C GLY A 119 13.06 10.06 20.59
N PRO A 120 14.08 10.71 21.20
CA PRO A 120 14.27 10.74 22.65
C PRO A 120 13.13 11.48 23.38
N GLY A 121 12.62 10.87 24.44
CA GLY A 121 11.48 11.40 25.20
C GLY A 121 11.83 12.28 26.40
N LEU A 122 13.11 12.44 26.77
CA LEU A 122 13.48 13.14 28.01
C LEU A 122 12.98 14.59 28.07
N ASP A 123 13.13 15.36 26.98
CA ASP A 123 12.65 16.75 26.93
C ASP A 123 11.12 16.82 27.00
N HIS A 124 10.43 15.84 26.40
CA HIS A 124 8.98 15.70 26.51
C HIS A 124 8.55 15.44 27.95
N LEU A 125 9.25 14.58 28.70
CA LEU A 125 8.95 14.38 30.11
C LEU A 125 9.12 15.65 30.95
N ALA A 126 10.13 16.47 30.62
CA ALA A 126 10.38 17.72 31.33
C ALA A 126 9.36 18.83 30.98
N ALA A 127 8.86 18.84 29.75
CA ALA A 127 7.94 19.86 29.25
C ALA A 127 6.93 19.29 28.24
N PRO A 128 5.94 18.49 28.68
CA PRO A 128 5.10 17.66 27.81
C PRO A 128 4.17 18.43 26.90
N THR A 129 3.99 19.74 27.11
CA THR A 129 3.24 20.62 26.21
C THR A 129 4.14 21.38 25.24
N ALA A 130 5.42 21.55 25.55
CA ALA A 130 6.36 22.38 24.79
C ALA A 130 7.27 21.55 23.87
N ALA A 131 7.57 20.31 24.23
CA ALA A 131 8.38 19.39 23.43
C ALA A 131 7.53 18.17 23.05
N GLN A 132 7.20 18.02 21.77
CA GLN A 132 6.47 16.86 21.26
C GLN A 132 7.42 15.95 20.47
N PRO A 133 7.55 14.66 20.84
CA PRO A 133 8.36 13.72 20.08
C PRO A 133 7.53 13.24 18.87
N LEU A 134 7.69 13.93 17.73
CA LEU A 134 6.93 13.65 16.50
C LEU A 134 7.70 12.70 15.58
N ALA A 135 7.11 11.55 15.30
CA ALA A 135 7.61 10.63 14.28
C ALA A 135 7.51 11.22 12.87
N SER A 136 8.36 10.75 11.96
CA SER A 136 8.29 11.08 10.54
C SER A 136 7.18 10.31 9.84
N GLY A 137 6.43 10.98 8.96
CA GLY A 137 5.54 10.33 8.00
C GLY A 137 6.25 9.93 6.69
N LEU A 138 7.50 10.33 6.53
CA LEU A 138 8.35 9.96 5.39
C LEU A 138 8.96 8.57 5.60
N VAL A 139 9.31 7.91 4.50
CA VAL A 139 9.95 6.59 4.54
C VAL A 139 11.38 6.68 5.10
N ALA A 140 12.17 7.64 4.63
CA ALA A 140 13.53 7.90 5.10
C ALA A 140 13.95 9.35 4.72
N PRO A 141 14.95 9.94 5.41
CA PRO A 141 15.56 9.45 6.65
C PRO A 141 14.61 9.59 7.86
N GLY A 142 14.90 8.86 8.95
CA GLY A 142 14.19 8.98 10.21
C GLY A 142 12.78 8.42 10.17
N GLY A 143 12.59 7.33 9.43
CA GLY A 143 11.32 6.65 9.22
C GLY A 143 11.47 5.14 9.08
N CYS A 144 10.44 4.47 8.59
CA CYS A 144 10.40 3.01 8.48
C CYS A 144 11.60 2.43 7.71
N GLY A 145 12.09 3.19 6.74
CA GLY A 145 13.13 2.78 5.81
C GLY A 145 14.53 2.69 6.37
N ASP A 146 14.79 3.23 7.57
CA ASP A 146 16.11 3.08 8.21
C ASP A 146 16.34 1.63 8.69
N CYS A 147 15.26 0.86 8.88
CA CYS A 147 15.30 -0.54 9.27
C CYS A 147 14.81 -1.50 8.18
N HIS A 148 13.76 -1.11 7.45
CA HIS A 148 13.10 -1.96 6.44
C HIS A 148 13.71 -1.77 5.05
N ASN A 149 15.01 -2.04 4.94
CA ASN A 149 15.79 -1.95 3.71
C ASN A 149 16.71 -3.16 3.52
N GLY A 150 17.41 -3.19 2.38
CA GLY A 150 18.41 -4.20 2.05
C GLY A 150 17.79 -5.53 1.62
N VAL A 151 18.63 -6.54 1.44
CA VAL A 151 18.24 -7.79 0.74
C VAL A 151 17.26 -8.67 1.53
N HIS A 152 17.18 -8.53 2.85
CA HIS A 152 16.28 -9.32 3.71
C HIS A 152 14.90 -8.70 3.89
N HIS A 153 14.82 -7.37 3.84
CA HIS A 153 13.59 -6.60 4.06
C HIS A 153 13.51 -5.44 3.06
N PRO A 154 13.50 -5.68 1.74
CA PRO A 154 13.64 -4.64 0.71
C PRO A 154 12.35 -3.81 0.52
N PHE A 155 11.68 -3.42 1.60
CA PHE A 155 10.43 -2.67 1.53
C PHE A 155 10.66 -1.30 0.90
N VAL A 156 11.72 -0.59 1.28
CA VAL A 156 12.06 0.73 0.72
C VAL A 156 12.41 0.62 -0.75
N GLU A 157 13.27 -0.33 -1.10
CA GLU A 157 13.74 -0.52 -2.46
C GLU A 157 12.57 -0.82 -3.38
N GLN A 158 11.68 -1.73 -2.98
CA GLN A 158 10.50 -2.10 -3.76
C GLN A 158 9.45 -0.98 -3.80
N TRP A 159 9.19 -0.31 -2.67
CA TRP A 159 8.26 0.81 -2.62
C TRP A 159 8.75 1.97 -3.49
N SER A 160 10.04 2.31 -3.43
CA SER A 160 10.63 3.49 -4.08
C SER A 160 10.49 3.47 -5.60
N VAL A 161 10.40 2.28 -6.20
CA VAL A 161 10.20 2.10 -7.64
C VAL A 161 8.72 1.93 -8.04
N SER A 162 7.82 1.84 -7.06
CA SER A 162 6.39 1.74 -7.30
C SER A 162 5.74 3.08 -7.59
N LYS A 163 4.54 3.04 -8.17
CA LYS A 163 3.73 4.25 -8.42
C LYS A 163 3.14 4.89 -7.17
N HIS A 164 3.26 4.25 -6.01
CA HIS A 164 2.92 4.85 -4.72
C HIS A 164 4.02 5.80 -4.21
N ALA A 165 5.27 5.58 -4.62
CA ALA A 165 6.39 6.44 -4.26
C ALA A 165 6.66 7.54 -5.30
N VAL A 166 6.49 7.23 -6.59
CA VAL A 166 6.95 8.08 -7.68
C VAL A 166 5.99 8.13 -8.88
N GLY A 167 6.16 9.16 -9.71
CA GLY A 167 5.50 9.30 -11.01
C GLY A 167 4.21 10.11 -10.99
N ASP A 168 3.47 10.04 -12.10
CA ASP A 168 2.30 10.89 -12.33
C ASP A 168 1.15 10.66 -11.35
N GLY A 169 1.16 9.53 -10.63
CA GLY A 169 0.25 9.26 -9.51
C GLY A 169 0.39 10.24 -8.35
N LEU A 170 1.38 11.14 -8.32
CA LEU A 170 1.50 12.20 -7.31
C LEU A 170 1.25 13.60 -7.88
N SER A 171 1.10 13.72 -9.21
CA SER A 171 1.08 15.00 -9.94
C SER A 171 -0.10 15.91 -9.58
N HIS A 172 -1.17 15.35 -9.01
CA HIS A 172 -2.39 16.08 -8.63
C HIS A 172 -2.65 16.01 -7.11
N GLY A 173 -1.65 15.65 -6.31
CA GLY A 173 -1.79 15.55 -4.85
C GLY A 173 -2.09 16.88 -4.15
N ASP A 174 -1.84 18.01 -4.81
CA ASP A 174 -2.16 19.36 -4.33
C ASP A 174 -3.60 19.80 -4.67
N ASN A 175 -4.29 19.07 -5.56
CA ASN A 175 -5.68 19.34 -5.90
C ASN A 175 -6.61 18.70 -4.84
N PRO A 176 -7.44 19.46 -4.12
CA PRO A 176 -8.30 18.92 -3.06
C PRO A 176 -9.23 17.79 -3.51
N SER A 177 -9.67 17.79 -4.78
CA SER A 177 -10.52 16.74 -5.32
C SER A 177 -9.79 15.43 -5.63
N CYS A 178 -8.45 15.46 -5.70
CA CYS A 178 -7.60 14.31 -6.02
C CYS A 178 -6.73 13.88 -4.83
N ALA A 179 -6.50 14.78 -3.87
CA ALA A 179 -5.56 14.62 -2.77
C ALA A 179 -5.88 13.41 -1.89
N GLU A 180 -7.16 13.06 -1.73
CA GLU A 180 -7.62 11.91 -0.93
C GLU A 180 -7.00 10.56 -1.32
N CYS A 181 -6.48 10.44 -2.56
CA CYS A 181 -5.76 9.26 -3.03
C CYS A 181 -4.31 9.56 -3.46
N HIS A 182 -4.01 10.80 -3.83
CA HIS A 182 -2.73 11.18 -4.46
C HIS A 182 -1.80 11.98 -3.53
N ASN A 183 -2.22 12.26 -2.31
CA ASN A 183 -1.39 12.80 -1.23
C ASN A 183 -1.56 11.94 0.01
N GLY A 184 -0.49 11.31 0.48
CA GLY A 184 -0.52 10.41 1.65
C GLY A 184 -1.06 11.09 2.91
N LYS A 185 -0.90 12.42 3.03
CA LYS A 185 -1.41 13.18 4.19
C LYS A 185 -2.92 13.26 4.17
N ASP A 186 -3.48 13.53 3.01
CA ASP A 186 -4.91 13.61 2.79
C ASP A 186 -5.54 12.22 2.83
N ALA A 187 -4.89 11.20 2.25
CA ALA A 187 -5.34 9.82 2.35
C ALA A 187 -5.47 9.36 3.81
N LEU A 188 -4.47 9.65 4.65
CA LEU A 188 -4.53 9.35 6.09
C LEU A 188 -5.79 9.93 6.76
N VAL A 189 -6.14 11.19 6.45
CA VAL A 189 -7.29 11.88 7.05
C VAL A 189 -8.61 11.43 6.43
N GLN A 190 -8.69 11.45 5.10
CA GLN A 190 -9.95 11.34 4.35
C GLN A 190 -10.37 9.88 4.16
N GLN A 191 -9.42 8.96 4.03
CA GLN A 191 -9.72 7.53 3.89
C GLN A 191 -9.72 6.80 5.25
N PHE A 192 -8.82 7.18 6.15
CA PHE A 192 -8.59 6.43 7.39
C PHE A 192 -8.86 7.21 8.69
N GLY A 193 -9.30 8.48 8.61
CA GLY A 193 -9.65 9.28 9.79
C GLY A 193 -8.48 9.69 10.69
N VAL A 194 -7.24 9.55 10.22
CA VAL A 194 -6.01 9.75 11.02
C VAL A 194 -5.67 11.24 11.12
N ASN A 195 -6.01 11.86 12.24
CA ASN A 195 -5.78 13.28 12.49
C ASN A 195 -4.55 13.58 13.36
N ALA A 196 -3.79 12.57 13.77
CA ALA A 196 -2.62 12.71 14.64
C ALA A 196 -1.54 13.66 14.05
N PRO A 197 -0.80 14.41 14.90
CA PRO A 197 0.35 15.20 14.46
C PRO A 197 1.56 14.30 14.15
N TYR A 198 2.31 14.67 13.13
CA TYR A 198 3.59 14.06 12.76
C TYR A 198 4.50 15.10 12.11
N ALA A 199 5.79 14.78 12.00
CA ALA A 199 6.88 15.69 11.64
C ALA A 199 6.59 16.64 10.47
N ASN A 200 6.13 16.04 9.37
CA ASN A 200 6.01 16.65 8.05
C ASN A 200 4.53 16.87 7.67
N LYS A 201 3.61 16.85 8.64
CA LYS A 201 2.17 17.04 8.38
C LYS A 201 1.89 18.37 7.68
N ASP A 202 2.42 19.45 8.24
CA ASP A 202 2.08 20.82 7.84
C ASP A 202 3.18 21.51 7.00
N ASP A 203 4.10 20.76 6.39
CA ASP A 203 5.20 21.34 5.58
C ASP A 203 4.77 21.84 4.18
N GLY A 204 3.49 21.67 3.82
CA GLY A 204 2.92 22.09 2.54
C GLY A 204 3.28 21.20 1.34
N ALA A 205 4.15 20.20 1.50
CA ALA A 205 4.52 19.29 0.41
C ALA A 205 3.49 18.16 0.25
N VAL A 206 3.34 17.68 -0.99
CA VAL A 206 2.66 16.40 -1.27
C VAL A 206 3.50 15.27 -0.70
N MET A 207 2.91 14.46 0.17
CA MET A 207 3.55 13.24 0.65
C MET A 207 3.19 12.10 -0.30
N PRO A 208 4.16 11.28 -0.74
CA PRO A 208 3.85 10.03 -1.41
C PRO A 208 2.94 9.12 -0.57
N ILE A 209 2.43 8.04 -1.17
CA ILE A 209 1.71 7.01 -0.41
C ILE A 209 2.76 6.16 0.32
N THR A 210 3.17 6.63 1.50
CA THR A 210 4.22 6.02 2.33
C THR A 210 3.68 4.86 3.18
N CYS A 211 4.58 4.17 3.89
CA CYS A 211 4.27 3.00 4.71
C CYS A 211 3.10 3.24 5.68
N ILE A 212 3.06 4.42 6.32
CA ILE A 212 2.07 4.75 7.34
C ILE A 212 0.66 4.96 6.79
N VAL A 213 0.52 5.16 5.48
CA VAL A 213 -0.80 5.26 4.81
C VAL A 213 -1.51 3.92 4.86
N CYS A 214 -0.77 2.81 4.73
CA CYS A 214 -1.35 1.46 4.78
C CYS A 214 -1.25 0.83 6.18
N HIS A 215 -0.20 1.16 6.94
CA HIS A 215 0.10 0.53 8.22
C HIS A 215 -0.07 1.49 9.40
N ASP A 216 -0.68 1.01 10.48
CA ASP A 216 -0.69 1.66 11.77
C ASP A 216 0.38 1.05 12.71
N PRO A 217 1.48 1.75 13.02
CA PRO A 217 2.53 1.18 13.85
C PRO A 217 2.08 0.84 15.29
N HIS A 218 0.91 1.33 15.73
CA HIS A 218 0.37 1.06 17.06
C HIS A 218 -0.80 0.07 17.04
N ASP A 219 -1.54 -0.09 15.95
CA ASP A 219 -2.73 -0.94 15.91
C ASP A 219 -2.49 -2.29 15.22
N LYS A 220 -2.78 -3.40 15.93
CA LYS A 220 -2.72 -4.78 15.42
C LYS A 220 -4.10 -5.44 15.33
N THR A 221 -5.17 -4.66 15.33
CA THR A 221 -6.53 -5.16 15.11
C THR A 221 -6.60 -5.95 13.80
N LEU A 222 -5.92 -5.47 12.77
CA LEU A 222 -5.74 -6.18 11.51
C LEU A 222 -4.34 -6.81 11.39
N PRO A 223 -4.21 -7.98 10.73
CA PRO A 223 -2.92 -8.60 10.46
C PRO A 223 -1.95 -7.65 9.75
N ALA A 224 -0.66 -7.77 10.05
CA ALA A 224 0.38 -6.86 9.56
C ALA A 224 0.12 -5.37 9.85
N GLN A 225 -0.72 -5.08 10.86
CA GLN A 225 -1.01 -3.74 11.33
C GLN A 225 -1.60 -2.84 10.23
N LEU A 226 -2.49 -3.39 9.41
CA LEU A 226 -3.14 -2.65 8.32
C LEU A 226 -4.23 -1.71 8.84
N ARG A 227 -4.46 -0.59 8.15
CA ARG A 227 -5.53 0.36 8.48
C ARG A 227 -6.93 -0.07 8.03
N ALA A 228 -6.99 -0.98 7.08
CA ALA A 228 -8.22 -1.49 6.48
C ALA A 228 -8.05 -2.95 6.07
N PRO A 229 -9.15 -3.74 6.01
CA PRO A 229 -9.09 -5.14 5.67
C PRO A 229 -8.60 -5.34 4.22
N ILE A 230 -7.99 -6.50 3.96
CA ILE A 230 -7.60 -6.91 2.59
C ILE A 230 -8.34 -8.16 2.13
N ASP A 231 -9.11 -8.76 3.03
CA ASP A 231 -9.88 -9.99 2.90
C ASP A 231 -11.38 -9.74 2.72
N GLU A 232 -11.80 -8.49 2.74
CA GLU A 232 -13.18 -8.09 2.49
C GLU A 232 -13.37 -7.63 1.04
N GLY A 233 -14.36 -8.20 0.35
CA GLY A 233 -14.71 -7.88 -1.03
C GLY A 233 -15.61 -6.65 -1.16
N THR A 234 -15.27 -5.56 -0.47
CA THR A 234 -16.05 -4.33 -0.40
C THR A 234 -15.18 -3.11 -0.74
N THR A 235 -15.80 -1.93 -0.77
CA THR A 235 -15.08 -0.67 -0.92
C THR A 235 -14.23 -0.32 0.29
N ASP A 236 -14.48 -0.96 1.44
CA ASP A 236 -13.71 -0.78 2.68
C ASP A 236 -12.38 -1.56 2.63
N ASN A 237 -12.14 -2.35 1.59
CA ASN A 237 -10.86 -2.98 1.36
C ASN A 237 -9.76 -1.91 1.20
N LEU A 238 -8.60 -2.14 1.85
CA LEU A 238 -7.46 -1.23 1.88
C LEU A 238 -7.05 -0.73 0.49
N CYS A 239 -7.00 -1.62 -0.50
CA CYS A 239 -6.59 -1.25 -1.85
C CYS A 239 -7.71 -0.50 -2.58
N VAL A 240 -8.95 -0.96 -2.41
CA VAL A 240 -10.13 -0.45 -3.13
C VAL A 240 -10.50 0.94 -2.65
N THR A 241 -10.18 1.28 -1.41
CA THR A 241 -10.39 2.62 -0.83
C THR A 241 -9.90 3.74 -1.76
N CYS A 242 -8.74 3.56 -2.41
CA CYS A 242 -8.26 4.48 -3.44
C CYS A 242 -8.54 4.01 -4.87
N HIS A 243 -8.56 2.69 -5.10
CA HIS A 243 -8.76 2.08 -6.42
C HIS A 243 -10.24 1.86 -6.79
N ASN A 244 -11.07 2.90 -6.59
CA ASN A 244 -12.53 2.85 -6.78
C ASN A 244 -13.17 4.21 -7.12
N ARG A 245 -12.73 4.91 -8.18
CA ARG A 245 -13.22 6.27 -8.44
C ARG A 245 -14.22 6.39 -9.58
N ARG A 246 -13.82 6.06 -10.80
CA ARG A 246 -14.66 6.13 -12.01
C ARG A 246 -14.63 4.78 -12.72
N SER A 247 -15.56 3.91 -12.32
CA SER A 247 -15.73 2.59 -12.91
C SER A 247 -16.75 2.56 -14.03
N THR A 248 -17.73 3.47 -14.07
CA THR A 248 -18.74 3.61 -15.13
C THR A 248 -18.64 4.98 -15.83
N PRO A 249 -19.02 5.09 -17.11
CA PRO A 249 -18.99 6.37 -17.83
C PRO A 249 -20.12 7.30 -17.40
N ALA A 250 -19.81 8.59 -17.29
CA ALA A 250 -20.77 9.68 -17.22
C ALA A 250 -20.22 10.84 -18.07
N ALA A 251 -21.02 11.38 -18.99
CA ALA A 251 -20.59 12.47 -19.85
C ALA A 251 -20.43 13.78 -19.02
N PRO A 252 -19.37 14.58 -19.27
CA PRO A 252 -18.22 14.28 -20.12
C PRO A 252 -17.26 13.32 -19.40
N PHE A 253 -16.54 12.47 -20.13
CA PHE A 253 -15.58 11.54 -19.54
C PHE A 253 -14.18 11.65 -20.15
N ARG A 254 -13.19 11.12 -19.42
CA ARG A 254 -11.78 11.07 -19.85
C ARG A 254 -11.24 9.64 -19.76
N GLY A 255 -12.12 8.69 -20.02
CA GLY A 255 -11.94 7.28 -19.76
C GLY A 255 -12.15 6.84 -18.30
N PRO A 256 -12.02 5.53 -18.04
CA PRO A 256 -12.06 4.94 -16.71
C PRO A 256 -10.90 5.47 -15.86
N HIS A 257 -11.13 5.60 -14.55
CA HIS A 257 -10.09 6.04 -13.63
C HIS A 257 -10.21 5.29 -12.31
N ALA A 258 -9.14 4.59 -11.93
CA ALA A 258 -9.11 3.78 -10.71
C ALA A 258 -10.31 2.81 -10.63
N ALA A 259 -10.60 2.08 -11.72
CA ALA A 259 -11.76 1.17 -11.82
C ALA A 259 -11.46 -0.26 -11.34
N GLN A 260 -10.27 -0.52 -10.78
CA GLN A 260 -9.79 -1.87 -10.48
C GLN A 260 -10.66 -2.57 -9.43
N GLY A 261 -11.06 -1.86 -8.37
CA GLY A 261 -11.88 -2.41 -7.29
C GLY A 261 -13.23 -2.96 -7.79
N PRO A 262 -14.10 -2.11 -8.37
CA PRO A 262 -15.37 -2.56 -8.93
C PRO A 262 -15.21 -3.68 -9.96
N LEU A 263 -14.19 -3.60 -10.82
CA LEU A 263 -13.94 -4.63 -11.83
C LEU A 263 -13.63 -6.00 -11.21
N VAL A 264 -12.73 -6.03 -10.22
CA VAL A 264 -12.32 -7.29 -9.56
C VAL A 264 -13.44 -7.83 -8.69
N LEU A 265 -14.09 -6.99 -7.90
CA LEU A 265 -15.11 -7.40 -6.93
C LEU A 265 -16.47 -7.75 -7.56
N GLY A 266 -16.61 -7.59 -8.89
CA GLY A 266 -17.87 -7.85 -9.59
C GLY A 266 -18.93 -6.77 -9.34
N GLY A 267 -18.49 -5.55 -8.99
CA GLY A 267 -19.32 -4.36 -8.95
C GLY A 267 -19.60 -3.78 -10.34
N GLU A 268 -20.23 -2.62 -10.38
CA GLU A 268 -20.50 -1.92 -11.64
C GLU A 268 -19.20 -1.35 -12.22
N ALA A 269 -18.75 -1.91 -13.35
CA ALA A 269 -17.59 -1.46 -14.10
C ALA A 269 -17.85 -1.56 -15.61
N GLY A 270 -17.46 -0.52 -16.34
CA GLY A 270 -17.73 -0.40 -17.77
C GLY A 270 -19.08 0.25 -18.08
N TRP A 271 -19.34 0.38 -19.37
CA TRP A 271 -20.62 0.74 -19.94
C TRP A 271 -21.45 -0.50 -20.26
N VAL A 272 -22.75 -0.43 -19.98
CA VAL A 272 -23.71 -1.49 -20.34
C VAL A 272 -24.72 -0.91 -21.34
N PRO A 273 -24.92 -1.53 -22.52
CA PRO A 273 -25.87 -1.04 -23.50
C PRO A 273 -27.31 -1.06 -22.96
N PRO A 274 -28.15 -0.08 -23.34
CA PRO A 274 -29.57 -0.11 -23.00
C PRO A 274 -30.25 -1.42 -23.42
N GLY A 275 -31.02 -2.02 -22.52
CA GLY A 275 -31.71 -3.29 -22.76
C GLY A 275 -30.82 -4.53 -22.64
N TYR A 276 -29.53 -4.37 -22.32
CA TYR A 276 -28.66 -5.48 -21.94
C TYR A 276 -28.75 -5.72 -20.44
N GLU A 277 -29.28 -6.87 -20.05
CA GLU A 277 -29.23 -7.32 -18.67
C GLU A 277 -27.89 -8.02 -18.42
N TRP A 278 -27.07 -7.42 -17.56
CA TRP A 278 -25.89 -8.12 -17.05
C TRP A 278 -26.36 -9.29 -16.19
N LEU A 279 -25.71 -10.44 -16.32
CA LEU A 279 -25.83 -11.48 -15.30
C LEU A 279 -25.18 -10.93 -14.03
N ALA A 280 -25.99 -10.41 -13.12
CA ALA A 280 -25.52 -9.92 -11.82
C ALA A 280 -24.65 -10.99 -11.14
N GLY A 281 -23.52 -10.59 -10.53
CA GLY A 281 -22.69 -11.48 -9.72
C GLY A 281 -21.61 -12.27 -10.48
N MET A 282 -21.13 -11.80 -11.64
CA MET A 282 -19.92 -12.37 -12.26
C MET A 282 -18.64 -11.89 -11.55
N THR A 283 -18.53 -12.12 -10.26
CA THR A 283 -17.25 -12.01 -9.56
C THR A 283 -16.40 -13.19 -10.02
N SER A 284 -15.28 -12.91 -10.69
CA SER A 284 -14.35 -13.97 -11.07
C SER A 284 -13.73 -14.59 -9.80
N SER A 285 -13.12 -15.77 -9.92
CA SER A 285 -12.38 -16.39 -8.81
C SER A 285 -11.27 -15.49 -8.21
N HIS A 286 -10.81 -14.47 -8.95
CA HIS A 286 -9.84 -13.50 -8.46
C HIS A 286 -10.46 -12.45 -7.51
N GLY A 287 -11.77 -12.20 -7.59
CA GLY A 287 -12.48 -11.23 -6.76
C GLY A 287 -13.34 -11.83 -5.65
N ASP A 288 -13.41 -13.16 -5.56
CA ASP A 288 -14.17 -13.88 -4.55
C ASP A 288 -13.30 -14.17 -3.32
N PRO A 289 -13.56 -13.60 -2.14
CA PRO A 289 -12.79 -13.87 -0.92
C PRO A 289 -12.76 -15.34 -0.50
N ALA A 290 -13.76 -16.15 -0.90
CA ALA A 290 -13.75 -17.58 -0.60
C ALA A 290 -12.67 -18.34 -1.39
N THR A 291 -12.33 -17.85 -2.59
CA THR A 291 -11.32 -18.45 -3.46
C THR A 291 -9.98 -17.70 -3.41
N ASN A 292 -10.02 -16.38 -3.23
CA ASN A 292 -8.89 -15.47 -3.12
C ASN A 292 -8.95 -14.66 -1.81
N PRO A 293 -8.49 -15.22 -0.67
CA PRO A 293 -8.75 -14.64 0.66
C PRO A 293 -8.07 -13.31 0.98
N ARG A 294 -7.06 -12.88 0.22
CA ARG A 294 -6.43 -11.55 0.40
C ARG A 294 -6.64 -10.64 -0.80
N LEU A 295 -7.56 -11.01 -1.70
CA LEU A 295 -7.98 -10.23 -2.86
C LEU A 295 -6.78 -9.64 -3.63
N CYS A 296 -6.71 -8.31 -3.72
CA CYS A 296 -5.64 -7.59 -4.41
C CYS A 296 -4.25 -7.97 -3.88
N ALA A 297 -4.11 -8.08 -2.55
CA ALA A 297 -2.84 -8.34 -1.88
C ALA A 297 -2.30 -9.76 -2.13
N THR A 298 -3.15 -10.72 -2.51
CA THR A 298 -2.70 -12.07 -2.90
C THR A 298 -1.73 -12.03 -4.08
N CYS A 299 -2.02 -11.18 -5.06
CA CYS A 299 -1.20 -11.09 -6.27
C CYS A 299 -0.20 -9.95 -6.19
N HIS A 300 -0.64 -8.77 -5.75
CA HIS A 300 0.15 -7.55 -5.80
C HIS A 300 1.12 -7.39 -4.64
N VAL A 301 0.95 -8.12 -3.53
CA VAL A 301 1.84 -8.07 -2.35
C VAL A 301 2.33 -9.49 -1.99
N SER A 302 2.68 -10.27 -3.01
CA SER A 302 3.15 -11.65 -2.85
C SER A 302 4.67 -11.67 -2.62
N PRO A 303 5.15 -12.19 -1.48
CA PRO A 303 6.58 -12.35 -1.24
C PRO A 303 7.13 -13.61 -1.92
N TYR A 304 8.41 -13.60 -2.25
CA TYR A 304 9.14 -14.80 -2.68
C TYR A 304 10.64 -14.68 -2.43
N THR A 305 11.31 -15.81 -2.21
CA THR A 305 12.76 -15.86 -1.98
C THR A 305 13.48 -16.21 -3.28
N VAL A 306 14.54 -15.45 -3.55
CA VAL A 306 15.50 -15.69 -4.62
C VAL A 306 16.74 -16.36 -4.03
N THR A 307 17.13 -17.47 -4.64
CA THR A 307 18.33 -18.23 -4.29
C THR A 307 19.22 -18.42 -5.52
N ASP A 308 20.53 -18.47 -5.32
CA ASP A 308 21.47 -18.80 -6.38
C ASP A 308 21.16 -20.23 -6.90
N PRO A 309 20.96 -20.42 -8.22
CA PRO A 309 20.60 -21.74 -8.75
C PRO A 309 21.68 -22.81 -8.60
N ALA A 310 22.95 -22.42 -8.48
CA ALA A 310 24.08 -23.35 -8.41
C ALA A 310 24.42 -23.74 -6.96
N SER A 311 24.44 -22.78 -6.04
CA SER A 311 24.77 -23.04 -4.63
C SER A 311 23.55 -23.25 -3.74
N GLY A 312 22.37 -22.75 -4.14
CA GLY A 312 21.17 -22.69 -3.30
C GLY A 312 21.23 -21.61 -2.23
N ASP A 313 22.25 -20.76 -2.24
CA ASP A 313 22.42 -19.71 -1.24
C ASP A 313 21.37 -18.61 -1.41
N PHE A 314 21.02 -17.97 -0.30
CA PHE A 314 20.15 -16.81 -0.29
C PHE A 314 20.75 -15.65 -1.09
N VAL A 315 19.93 -15.01 -1.93
CA VAL A 315 20.30 -13.80 -2.68
C VAL A 315 19.45 -12.61 -2.25
N PHE A 316 18.12 -12.78 -2.25
CA PHE A 316 17.17 -11.68 -2.02
C PHE A 316 15.82 -12.22 -1.55
N HIS A 317 15.11 -11.49 -0.69
CA HIS A 317 13.73 -11.79 -0.32
C HIS A 317 12.79 -10.70 -0.83
N SER A 318 12.08 -10.95 -1.92
CA SER A 318 11.05 -10.03 -2.40
C SER A 318 9.88 -9.99 -1.41
N VAL A 319 9.43 -8.78 -1.07
CA VAL A 319 8.32 -8.54 -0.13
C VAL A 319 7.04 -8.07 -0.83
N GLY A 320 7.01 -8.05 -2.17
CA GLY A 320 5.86 -7.67 -2.98
C GLY A 320 5.51 -6.18 -2.99
N HIS A 321 6.34 -5.29 -2.45
CA HIS A 321 6.02 -3.86 -2.34
C HIS A 321 6.37 -3.04 -3.59
N THR A 322 6.66 -3.71 -4.71
CA THR A 322 6.59 -3.08 -6.04
C THR A 322 5.15 -2.88 -6.48
N PHE A 323 4.21 -3.62 -5.85
CA PHE A 323 2.79 -3.70 -6.17
C PHE A 323 2.49 -4.26 -7.57
N GLU A 324 3.50 -4.80 -8.26
CA GLU A 324 3.32 -5.49 -9.53
C GLU A 324 3.02 -6.97 -9.26
N ALA A 325 1.91 -7.48 -9.80
CA ALA A 325 1.53 -8.88 -9.62
C ALA A 325 2.46 -9.86 -10.37
N ILE A 326 3.09 -9.39 -11.45
CA ILE A 326 3.96 -10.16 -12.34
C ILE A 326 5.19 -9.32 -12.73
N PRO A 327 6.04 -8.93 -11.76
CA PRO A 327 7.14 -8.01 -12.02
C PRO A 327 8.12 -8.60 -13.03
N CYS A 328 8.77 -7.72 -13.78
CA CYS A 328 9.98 -8.06 -14.50
C CYS A 328 11.05 -8.54 -13.53
N VAL A 329 11.86 -9.51 -13.93
CA VAL A 329 12.97 -10.01 -13.10
C VAL A 329 14.29 -9.94 -13.85
N ASP A 330 15.37 -9.70 -13.11
CA ASP A 330 16.72 -9.81 -13.65
C ASP A 330 17.15 -11.28 -13.83
N ALA A 331 18.38 -11.50 -14.29
CA ALA A 331 18.93 -12.84 -14.50
C ALA A 331 19.01 -13.69 -13.21
N SER A 332 18.97 -13.05 -12.03
CA SER A 332 18.97 -13.74 -10.73
C SER A 332 17.55 -14.02 -10.24
N GLY A 333 16.52 -13.42 -10.83
CA GLY A 333 15.11 -13.52 -10.39
C GLY A 333 14.67 -12.39 -9.46
N ILE A 334 15.48 -11.35 -9.27
CA ILE A 334 15.15 -10.19 -8.45
C ILE A 334 14.20 -9.26 -9.22
N PRO A 335 13.11 -8.76 -8.61
CA PRO A 335 12.22 -7.80 -9.26
C PRO A 335 12.98 -6.56 -9.72
N VAL A 336 12.74 -6.12 -10.96
CA VAL A 336 13.28 -4.89 -11.53
C VAL A 336 12.19 -4.05 -12.17
N PRO A 337 12.32 -2.71 -12.18
CA PRO A 337 11.38 -1.85 -12.89
C PRO A 337 11.49 -2.02 -14.40
N GLY A 338 10.38 -1.84 -15.10
CA GLY A 338 10.39 -1.63 -16.55
C GLY A 338 9.07 -2.00 -17.21
N PRO A 339 8.97 -1.79 -18.52
CA PRO A 339 8.35 -2.80 -19.37
C PRO A 339 9.38 -3.92 -19.68
N CYS A 340 8.91 -5.16 -19.70
CA CYS A 340 9.63 -6.34 -20.20
C CYS A 340 8.61 -7.30 -20.86
N THR A 341 9.12 -8.33 -21.55
CA THR A 341 8.26 -9.35 -22.17
C THR A 341 7.69 -10.31 -21.12
N GLU A 342 6.61 -11.01 -21.45
CA GLU A 342 5.98 -11.98 -20.54
C GLU A 342 6.91 -13.15 -20.16
N ASN A 343 7.94 -13.42 -20.96
CA ASN A 343 8.95 -14.44 -20.63
C ASN A 343 9.92 -13.99 -19.55
N ASP A 344 10.10 -12.67 -19.39
CA ASP A 344 11.01 -12.04 -18.44
C ASP A 344 10.30 -11.65 -17.12
N ARG A 345 9.06 -12.14 -16.93
CA ARG A 345 8.25 -11.93 -15.73
C ARG A 345 8.18 -13.20 -14.89
N THR A 346 8.18 -13.01 -13.57
CA THR A 346 7.75 -14.06 -12.64
C THR A 346 6.23 -14.07 -12.51
N PHE A 347 5.66 -15.26 -12.45
CA PHE A 347 4.25 -15.53 -12.15
C PHE A 347 4.10 -16.23 -10.80
N SER A 348 5.09 -16.07 -9.90
CA SER A 348 5.14 -16.73 -8.60
C SER A 348 3.88 -16.48 -7.77
N ALA A 349 3.33 -15.27 -7.81
CA ALA A 349 2.09 -14.89 -7.14
C ALA A 349 0.86 -15.70 -7.61
N CYS A 350 0.91 -16.29 -8.81
CA CYS A 350 -0.20 -17.06 -9.39
C CYS A 350 -0.16 -18.55 -8.99
N VAL A 351 0.98 -19.06 -8.52
CA VAL A 351 1.24 -20.50 -8.34
C VAL A 351 0.29 -21.13 -7.33
N GLY A 352 -0.13 -20.39 -6.31
CA GLY A 352 -1.07 -20.87 -5.29
C GLY A 352 -2.39 -21.40 -5.85
N CYS A 353 -2.85 -20.86 -6.99
CA CYS A 353 -4.11 -21.25 -7.63
C CYS A 353 -3.91 -21.91 -9.01
N HIS A 354 -2.85 -21.52 -9.74
CA HIS A 354 -2.58 -21.99 -11.11
C HIS A 354 -1.53 -23.10 -11.20
N ARG A 355 -1.05 -23.60 -10.05
CA ARG A 355 -0.11 -24.72 -9.86
C ARG A 355 1.32 -24.48 -10.37
N PHE A 356 1.50 -23.85 -11.52
CA PHE A 356 2.81 -23.56 -12.11
C PHE A 356 2.82 -22.18 -12.78
N GLU A 357 3.97 -21.49 -12.73
CA GLU A 357 4.15 -20.17 -13.39
C GLU A 357 3.88 -20.24 -14.89
N VAL A 358 4.36 -21.27 -15.58
CA VAL A 358 4.15 -21.44 -17.03
C VAL A 358 2.68 -21.55 -17.39
N THR A 359 1.86 -22.17 -16.53
CA THR A 359 0.41 -22.28 -16.74
C THR A 359 -0.25 -20.90 -16.61
N ALA A 360 0.08 -20.15 -15.56
CA ALA A 360 -0.41 -18.79 -15.37
C ALA A 360 0.01 -17.85 -16.52
N ARG A 361 1.28 -17.92 -16.95
CA ARG A 361 1.82 -17.15 -18.08
C ARG A 361 1.05 -17.41 -19.36
N ASN A 362 0.79 -18.67 -19.70
CA ASN A 362 0.05 -19.04 -20.90
C ASN A 362 -1.40 -18.53 -20.87
N TYR A 363 -2.07 -18.59 -19.72
CA TYR A 363 -3.40 -18.00 -19.56
C TYR A 363 -3.37 -16.47 -19.70
N PHE A 364 -2.38 -15.81 -19.14
CA PHE A 364 -2.21 -14.36 -19.25
C PHE A 364 -1.98 -13.91 -20.69
N ILE A 365 -1.07 -14.57 -21.42
CA ILE A 365 -0.82 -14.30 -22.85
C ILE A 365 -2.10 -14.52 -23.67
N GLY A 366 -2.75 -15.68 -23.50
CA GLY A 366 -3.98 -15.97 -24.25
C GLY A 366 -5.13 -15.00 -23.92
N PHE A 367 -5.20 -14.49 -22.69
CA PHE A 367 -6.15 -13.45 -22.30
C PHE A 367 -5.84 -12.11 -22.97
N LYS A 368 -4.57 -11.68 -22.99
CA LYS A 368 -4.13 -10.47 -23.70
C LYS A 368 -4.41 -10.55 -25.20
N ASP A 369 -4.09 -11.66 -25.86
CA ASP A 369 -4.36 -11.87 -27.29
C ASP A 369 -5.86 -11.76 -27.59
N ARG A 370 -6.70 -12.30 -26.71
CA ARG A 370 -8.15 -12.18 -26.82
C ARG A 370 -8.61 -10.74 -26.66
N LEU A 371 -8.10 -9.99 -25.68
CA LEU A 371 -8.43 -8.58 -25.52
C LEU A 371 -8.00 -7.77 -26.74
N ALA A 372 -6.77 -7.97 -27.23
CA ALA A 372 -6.26 -7.33 -28.43
C ALA A 372 -7.17 -7.60 -29.66
N THR A 373 -7.61 -8.84 -29.84
CA THR A 373 -8.53 -9.22 -30.92
C THR A 373 -9.89 -8.53 -30.79
N LEU A 374 -10.42 -8.37 -29.57
CA LEU A 374 -11.69 -7.67 -29.32
C LEU A 374 -11.56 -6.16 -29.53
N LEU A 375 -10.43 -5.58 -29.11
CA LEU A 375 -10.12 -4.16 -29.31
C LEU A 375 -9.98 -3.84 -30.81
N ASP A 376 -9.35 -4.72 -31.59
CA ASP A 376 -9.24 -4.57 -33.04
C ASP A 376 -10.60 -4.69 -33.77
N GLN A 377 -11.62 -5.29 -33.14
CA GLN A 377 -12.99 -5.23 -33.67
C GLN A 377 -13.65 -3.87 -33.39
N VAL A 378 -13.26 -3.20 -32.31
CA VAL A 378 -13.77 -1.86 -31.96
C VAL A 378 -13.14 -0.80 -32.86
N TRP A 379 -11.81 -0.80 -32.97
CA TRP A 379 -11.07 0.17 -33.78
C TRP A 379 -9.71 -0.37 -34.21
N ARG A 380 -9.43 -0.26 -35.51
CA ARG A 380 -8.12 -0.38 -36.13
C ARG A 380 -7.85 0.92 -36.87
N ASP A 381 -6.90 1.67 -36.35
CA ASP A 381 -6.33 2.84 -37.00
C ASP A 381 -5.42 2.36 -38.14
N LEU A 382 -5.87 2.52 -39.38
CA LEU A 382 -5.18 2.01 -40.58
C LEU A 382 -4.25 3.05 -41.21
N ASN A 383 -4.38 4.33 -40.84
CA ASN A 383 -3.56 5.42 -41.36
C ASN A 383 -2.50 5.90 -40.35
N ASP A 384 -2.48 5.31 -39.15
CA ASP A 384 -1.56 5.55 -38.04
C ASP A 384 -1.56 7.01 -37.53
N ASN A 385 -2.71 7.69 -37.59
CA ASN A 385 -2.86 9.06 -37.08
C ASN A 385 -3.37 9.15 -35.62
N ALA A 386 -3.76 8.02 -35.01
CA ALA A 386 -4.36 7.92 -33.69
C ALA A 386 -5.66 8.73 -33.50
N ILE A 387 -6.43 8.91 -34.58
CA ILE A 387 -7.75 9.53 -34.63
C ILE A 387 -8.72 8.48 -35.15
N ILE A 388 -9.92 8.38 -34.56
CA ILE A 388 -10.96 7.47 -35.06
C ILE A 388 -11.61 8.13 -36.27
N ASP A 389 -11.20 7.72 -37.47
CA ASP A 389 -11.75 8.23 -38.72
C ASP A 389 -12.95 7.40 -39.20
N PRO A 390 -13.91 7.98 -39.95
CA PRO A 390 -14.96 7.21 -40.60
C PRO A 390 -14.40 6.14 -41.55
N ALA A 391 -15.05 4.99 -41.60
CA ALA A 391 -14.71 3.95 -42.57
C ALA A 391 -14.82 4.48 -44.02
N PRO A 392 -13.95 4.05 -44.96
CA PRO A 392 -12.94 3.00 -44.82
C PRO A 392 -11.55 3.52 -44.42
N THR A 393 -11.41 4.78 -43.98
CA THR A 393 -10.11 5.32 -43.55
C THR A 393 -9.56 4.49 -42.40
N ASP A 394 -10.40 4.19 -41.42
CA ASP A 394 -10.16 3.21 -40.37
C ASP A 394 -11.13 2.01 -40.49
N GLY A 395 -10.85 0.96 -39.71
CA GLY A 395 -11.71 -0.23 -39.62
C GLY A 395 -12.23 -0.50 -38.21
N GLY A 396 -13.33 -1.24 -38.11
CA GLY A 396 -13.94 -1.61 -36.82
C GLY A 396 -15.27 -0.89 -36.57
N LEU A 397 -15.90 -1.21 -35.45
CA LEU A 397 -17.25 -0.75 -35.11
C LEU A 397 -17.35 0.77 -34.99
N LEU A 398 -16.37 1.44 -34.37
CA LEU A 398 -16.44 2.91 -34.21
C LEU A 398 -16.35 3.63 -35.58
N PRO A 399 -15.36 3.34 -36.45
CA PRO A 399 -15.33 3.87 -37.83
C PRO A 399 -16.61 3.60 -38.65
N GLU A 400 -17.21 2.41 -38.50
CA GLU A 400 -18.46 2.05 -39.18
C GLU A 400 -19.65 2.90 -38.68
N ILE A 401 -19.73 3.19 -37.38
CA ILE A 401 -20.75 4.08 -36.80
C ILE A 401 -20.60 5.50 -37.36
N LEU A 402 -19.36 6.03 -37.41
CA LEU A 402 -19.10 7.37 -37.95
C LEU A 402 -19.47 7.47 -39.43
N GLN A 403 -19.15 6.45 -40.23
CA GLN A 403 -19.55 6.39 -41.63
C GLN A 403 -21.08 6.35 -41.80
N ALA A 404 -21.76 5.53 -41.00
CA ALA A 404 -23.21 5.34 -41.12
C ALA A 404 -24.02 6.56 -40.66
N THR A 405 -23.54 7.26 -39.62
CA THR A 405 -24.22 8.44 -39.04
C THR A 405 -23.81 9.74 -39.72
N GLY A 406 -22.57 9.83 -40.22
CA GLY A 406 -21.99 11.09 -40.71
C GLY A 406 -21.79 12.13 -39.60
N ASP A 407 -21.72 11.69 -38.35
CA ASP A 407 -21.69 12.54 -37.16
C ASP A 407 -20.48 12.19 -36.28
N GLU A 408 -19.50 13.08 -36.26
CA GLU A 408 -18.26 12.91 -35.48
C GLU A 408 -18.50 13.04 -33.97
N THR A 409 -19.60 13.68 -33.54
CA THR A 409 -19.94 13.80 -32.12
C THR A 409 -20.32 12.46 -31.48
N GLN A 410 -20.54 11.41 -32.29
CA GLN A 410 -20.81 10.07 -31.77
C GLN A 410 -19.69 9.52 -30.89
N VAL A 411 -18.49 10.07 -30.97
CA VAL A 411 -17.34 9.59 -30.22
C VAL A 411 -16.67 10.69 -29.40
N ASP A 412 -17.26 11.88 -29.27
CA ASP A 412 -16.66 13.04 -28.59
C ASP A 412 -16.90 13.01 -27.06
N PRO A 413 -15.95 12.49 -26.26
CA PRO A 413 -16.17 12.28 -24.83
C PRO A 413 -16.20 13.61 -24.04
N SER A 414 -15.96 14.75 -24.69
CA SER A 414 -15.94 16.09 -24.08
C SER A 414 -17.32 16.74 -23.98
N ASP A 415 -18.31 16.21 -24.70
CA ASP A 415 -19.66 16.76 -24.71
C ASP A 415 -20.51 16.30 -23.50
N GLN A 416 -21.81 16.61 -23.48
CA GLN A 416 -22.71 16.25 -22.38
C GLN A 416 -23.62 15.06 -22.71
N VAL A 417 -23.35 14.33 -23.79
CA VAL A 417 -24.22 13.30 -24.35
C VAL A 417 -23.48 11.98 -24.43
N LEU A 418 -23.75 11.09 -23.48
CA LEU A 418 -23.19 9.74 -23.55
C LEU A 418 -23.81 8.93 -24.69
N THR A 419 -23.07 8.71 -25.77
CA THR A 419 -23.52 7.89 -26.90
C THR A 419 -23.23 6.40 -26.70
N VAL A 420 -23.80 5.55 -27.57
CA VAL A 420 -23.46 4.11 -27.63
C VAL A 420 -21.99 3.93 -28.01
N ALA A 421 -21.49 4.71 -28.97
CA ALA A 421 -20.11 4.60 -29.46
C ALA A 421 -19.09 5.03 -28.39
N GLU A 422 -19.41 6.05 -27.60
CA GLU A 422 -18.63 6.43 -26.42
C GLU A 422 -18.65 5.40 -25.31
N GLY A 423 -19.80 4.76 -25.06
CA GLY A 423 -19.90 3.64 -24.13
C GLY A 423 -19.01 2.46 -24.56
N VAL A 424 -19.00 2.14 -25.86
CA VAL A 424 -18.10 1.13 -26.44
C VAL A 424 -16.63 1.54 -26.28
N LEU A 425 -16.30 2.81 -26.55
CA LEU A 425 -14.96 3.34 -26.34
C LEU A 425 -14.53 3.23 -24.88
N TYR A 426 -15.39 3.60 -23.93
CA TYR A 426 -15.09 3.51 -22.51
C TYR A 426 -14.72 2.06 -22.11
N ASN A 427 -15.47 1.08 -22.61
CA ASN A 427 -15.15 -0.34 -22.40
C ASN A 427 -13.83 -0.75 -23.07
N ALA A 428 -13.53 -0.22 -24.26
CA ALA A 428 -12.27 -0.47 -24.93
C ALA A 428 -11.08 0.11 -24.13
N GLN A 429 -11.23 1.31 -23.58
CA GLN A 429 -10.24 1.94 -22.69
C GLN A 429 -10.07 1.15 -21.39
N LEU A 430 -11.15 0.61 -20.81
CA LEU A 430 -11.10 -0.24 -19.62
C LEU A 430 -10.38 -1.58 -19.88
N ALA A 431 -10.56 -2.14 -21.08
CA ALA A 431 -9.98 -3.42 -21.49
C ALA A 431 -8.58 -3.29 -22.11
N ALA A 432 -8.11 -2.07 -22.35
CA ALA A 432 -6.87 -1.81 -23.06
C ALA A 432 -5.66 -2.37 -22.29
N THR A 433 -4.70 -2.88 -23.05
CA THR A 433 -3.39 -3.31 -22.54
C THR A 433 -2.30 -2.49 -23.21
N SER A 434 -1.05 -2.62 -22.75
CA SER A 434 0.10 -1.95 -23.35
C SER A 434 0.33 -2.31 -24.83
N GLU A 435 -0.32 -3.36 -25.35
CA GLU A 435 -0.26 -3.74 -26.77
C GLU A 435 -1.20 -2.93 -27.66
N ARG A 436 -2.12 -2.17 -27.07
CA ARG A 436 -3.02 -1.25 -27.77
C ARG A 436 -2.98 0.12 -27.12
N PRO A 437 -1.81 0.80 -27.15
CA PRO A 437 -1.60 2.07 -26.45
C PRO A 437 -2.54 3.17 -26.93
N LYS A 438 -3.06 3.08 -28.16
CA LYS A 438 -4.08 3.97 -28.70
C LYS A 438 -5.29 4.08 -27.77
N PHE A 439 -5.68 3.05 -27.01
CA PHE A 439 -6.77 3.16 -26.05
C PHE A 439 -6.35 3.61 -24.63
N LEU A 440 -5.05 3.62 -24.30
CA LEU A 440 -4.55 3.89 -22.94
C LEU A 440 -4.34 5.38 -22.66
N ASP A 441 -3.81 6.12 -23.63
CA ASP A 441 -3.43 7.55 -23.44
C ASP A 441 -4.63 8.50 -23.52
N GLY A 442 -5.84 7.99 -23.25
CA GLY A 442 -7.08 8.70 -23.50
C GLY A 442 -7.14 9.21 -24.93
N ALA A 443 -6.89 8.31 -25.92
CA ALA A 443 -6.84 8.64 -27.34
C ALA A 443 -7.76 9.81 -27.64
N THR A 444 -7.12 10.89 -28.09
CA THR A 444 -7.73 12.02 -28.74
C THR A 444 -8.72 11.50 -29.76
N ILE A 445 -9.99 11.56 -29.40
CA ILE A 445 -11.05 11.42 -30.36
C ILE A 445 -11.32 12.82 -30.89
N VAL A 446 -10.86 12.99 -32.13
CA VAL A 446 -11.05 14.08 -33.09
C VAL A 446 -10.66 15.48 -32.61
N ALA A 447 -9.66 16.02 -33.29
CA ALA A 447 -9.43 17.45 -33.38
C ALA A 447 -10.60 18.11 -34.12
N GLY A 448 -11.39 18.88 -33.39
CA GLY A 448 -12.37 19.84 -33.90
C GLY A 448 -12.48 21.01 -32.95
#